data_AF-K8P3E0-F1
#
_entry.id   AF-K8P3E0-F1
#
_cell.length_a   1.000
_cell.length_b   1.000
_cell.length_c   1.000
_cell.angle_alpha   90.00
_cell.angle_beta   90.00
_cell.angle_gamma   90.00
#
_symmetry.space_group_name_H-M   'P 1'
#
loop_
_entity.id
_entity.type
_entity.pdbx_description
1 polymer ?
#
loop_
_entity_poly.entity_id
_entity_poly.type
_entity_poly.pdbx_seq_one_letter_code
_entity_poly.pdbx_strand_id
1 'polypeptide(L)'
;MAKKPGIGKCVHCLKDHVELTSDHMFPKSWYPDATPDNLEKWQFPCCLECNQQYSKIESDLLNRFALALDAKHPASQGLIETALRAMDPNAGRDEKDAAARTLRCRKILGDMFKGEEIPEDQILSGLGERWGRAKGEQLAVQIPRSGVDKMTEKIVRGLVYREDGRFIETPYEVSTYVDGAEADFAREMIQKAGKEYKREPGLEIRRATVDSDPRTAIYEITFWKQFKTYATVGYDCPPGNHLLDRSEAVTAGDLWCHRGKVHRIWLPAKLFGKQLPNNDYCRKAF
;
A
#
# COMPACT_ATOMS: atom_id res chain seq x y z
N MET A 1 -30.97 0.30 -0.56
CA MET A 1 -30.12 0.04 0.63
C MET A 1 -29.46 -1.31 0.44
N ALA A 2 -28.12 -1.39 0.48
CA ALA A 2 -27.44 -2.68 0.42
C ALA A 2 -27.92 -3.55 1.61
N LYS A 3 -28.34 -4.79 1.33
CA LYS A 3 -28.72 -5.74 2.39
C LYS A 3 -27.53 -5.83 3.37
N LYS A 4 -27.78 -5.67 4.67
CA LYS A 4 -26.74 -5.91 5.68
C LYS A 4 -26.19 -7.31 5.43
N PRO A 5 -24.87 -7.46 5.21
CA PRO A 5 -24.31 -8.78 5.06
C PRO A 5 -24.61 -9.55 6.36
N GLY A 6 -25.13 -10.77 6.20
CA GLY A 6 -25.57 -11.58 7.33
C GLY A 6 -24.38 -12.11 8.15
N ILE A 7 -24.55 -13.29 8.71
CA ILE A 7 -23.45 -14.00 9.36
C ILE A 7 -22.55 -14.61 8.29
N GLY A 8 -21.22 -14.52 8.45
CA GLY A 8 -20.27 -15.13 7.52
C GLY A 8 -18.81 -15.03 7.96
N LYS A 9 -17.88 -15.13 7.00
CA LYS A 9 -16.42 -15.05 7.21
C LYS A 9 -15.90 -13.64 6.93
N CYS A 10 -15.09 -13.10 7.83
CA CYS A 10 -14.48 -11.78 7.66
C CYS A 10 -13.29 -11.81 6.69
N VAL A 11 -13.25 -10.92 5.69
CA VAL A 11 -12.14 -10.82 4.71
C VAL A 11 -10.78 -10.52 5.35
N HIS A 12 -10.77 -9.85 6.50
CA HIS A 12 -9.54 -9.43 7.17
C HIS A 12 -9.02 -10.45 8.17
N CYS A 13 -9.82 -10.75 9.21
CA CYS A 13 -9.37 -11.61 10.30
C CYS A 13 -9.69 -13.10 10.09
N LEU A 14 -10.35 -13.45 8.98
CA LEU A 14 -10.73 -14.82 8.61
C LEU A 14 -11.63 -15.56 9.62
N LYS A 15 -12.09 -14.89 10.68
CA LYS A 15 -13.06 -15.46 11.64
C LYS A 15 -14.36 -15.76 10.91
N ASP A 16 -14.83 -17.00 11.07
CA ASP A 16 -16.13 -17.47 10.61
C ASP A 16 -17.25 -17.15 11.61
N HIS A 17 -18.50 -17.24 11.15
CA HIS A 17 -19.70 -17.06 11.97
C HIS A 17 -19.78 -15.72 12.73
N VAL A 18 -19.27 -14.65 12.13
CA VAL A 18 -19.36 -13.29 12.67
C VAL A 18 -20.42 -12.47 11.96
N GLU A 19 -21.03 -11.52 12.67
CA GLU A 19 -21.86 -10.50 12.02
C GLU A 19 -20.99 -9.63 11.10
N LEU A 20 -21.41 -9.56 9.84
CA LEU A 20 -20.69 -8.82 8.82
C LEU A 20 -21.24 -7.41 8.66
N THR A 21 -20.34 -6.53 8.28
CA THR A 21 -20.59 -5.17 7.80
C THR A 21 -20.12 -5.07 6.34
N SER A 22 -20.53 -4.02 5.64
CA SER A 22 -20.04 -3.73 4.29
C SER A 22 -19.00 -2.61 4.39
N ASP A 23 -17.72 -2.97 4.27
CA ASP A 23 -16.63 -2.01 4.32
C ASP A 23 -16.19 -1.61 2.91
N HIS A 24 -15.80 -0.36 2.73
CA HIS A 24 -15.32 0.15 1.45
C HIS A 24 -13.85 -0.21 1.26
N MET A 25 -13.51 -0.82 0.13
CA MET A 25 -12.11 -1.15 -0.18
C MET A 25 -11.24 0.10 -0.27
N PHE A 26 -11.78 1.15 -0.91
CA PHE A 26 -11.24 2.49 -0.89
C PHE A 26 -12.20 3.39 -0.12
N PRO A 27 -11.77 4.07 0.94
CA PRO A 27 -12.70 4.77 1.83
C PRO A 27 -13.48 5.84 1.07
N LYS A 28 -14.76 6.01 1.41
CA LYS A 28 -15.62 6.97 0.70
C LYS A 28 -15.06 8.40 0.75
N SER A 29 -14.43 8.79 1.86
CA SER A 29 -13.80 10.10 2.05
C SER A 29 -12.47 10.29 1.31
N TRP A 30 -11.93 9.23 0.70
CA TRP A 30 -10.70 9.28 -0.08
C TRP A 30 -10.96 9.55 -1.56
N TYR A 31 -12.21 9.48 -2.01
CA TYR A 31 -12.57 9.84 -3.38
C TYR A 31 -12.49 11.36 -3.55
N PRO A 32 -11.73 11.87 -4.53
CA PRO A 32 -11.69 13.30 -4.85
C PRO A 32 -13.05 13.81 -5.30
N ASP A 33 -13.28 15.12 -5.18
CA ASP A 33 -14.52 15.76 -5.63
C ASP A 33 -14.72 15.64 -7.15
N ALA A 34 -13.64 15.43 -7.91
CA ALA A 34 -13.68 15.13 -9.35
C ALA A 34 -14.21 13.71 -9.67
N THR A 35 -14.49 12.87 -8.68
CA THR A 35 -15.00 11.51 -8.89
C THR A 35 -16.46 11.55 -9.37
N PRO A 36 -16.81 10.85 -10.46
CA PRO A 36 -18.21 10.77 -10.91
C PRO A 36 -19.14 10.20 -9.83
N ASP A 37 -20.30 10.82 -9.63
CA ASP A 37 -21.27 10.43 -8.60
C ASP A 37 -21.81 9.00 -8.77
N ASN A 38 -21.87 8.52 -10.01
CA ASN A 38 -22.34 7.18 -10.38
C ASN A 38 -21.26 6.10 -10.27
N LEU A 39 -20.03 6.44 -9.85
CA LEU A 39 -18.97 5.46 -9.71
C LEU A 39 -19.30 4.47 -8.59
N GLU A 40 -19.31 3.18 -8.94
CA GLU A 40 -19.47 2.11 -7.97
C GLU A 40 -18.30 2.12 -6.97
N LYS A 41 -18.60 2.35 -5.69
CA LYS A 41 -17.59 2.29 -4.63
C LYS A 41 -17.49 0.86 -4.14
N TRP A 42 -16.35 0.23 -4.40
CA TRP A 42 -16.13 -1.17 -4.07
C TRP A 42 -16.23 -1.45 -2.58
N GLN A 43 -16.95 -2.53 -2.25
CA GLN A 43 -17.17 -2.98 -0.89
C GLN A 43 -16.96 -4.49 -0.77
N PHE A 44 -16.68 -4.95 0.45
CA PHE A 44 -16.55 -6.36 0.78
C PHE A 44 -17.01 -6.61 2.24
N PRO A 45 -17.33 -7.87 2.60
CA PRO A 45 -17.76 -8.20 3.95
C PRO A 45 -16.59 -8.24 4.94
N CYS A 46 -16.75 -7.57 6.07
CA CYS A 46 -15.85 -7.73 7.21
C CYS A 46 -16.59 -7.59 8.54
N CYS A 47 -16.03 -8.12 9.62
CA CYS A 47 -16.62 -7.96 10.94
C CYS A 47 -16.52 -6.51 11.42
N LEU A 48 -17.39 -6.13 12.36
CA LEU A 48 -17.44 -4.79 12.94
C LEU A 48 -16.09 -4.34 13.53
N GLU A 49 -15.39 -5.26 14.21
CA GLU A 49 -14.10 -4.97 14.85
C GLU A 49 -13.04 -4.55 13.81
N CYS A 50 -12.87 -5.32 12.73
CA CYS A 50 -11.94 -4.98 11.67
C CYS A 50 -12.33 -3.68 10.97
N ASN A 51 -13.62 -3.48 10.68
CA ASN A 51 -14.11 -2.25 10.05
C ASN A 51 -13.77 -1.00 10.90
N GLN A 52 -13.99 -1.07 12.22
CA GLN A 52 -13.66 0.02 13.14
C GLN A 52 -12.15 0.26 13.24
N GLN A 53 -11.33 -0.79 13.20
CA GLN A 53 -9.87 -0.66 13.18
C GLN A 53 -9.40 0.04 11.91
N TYR A 54 -9.90 -0.37 10.74
CA TYR A 54 -9.57 0.28 9.47
C TYR A 54 -10.06 1.72 9.41
N SER A 55 -11.27 2.01 9.89
CA SER A 55 -11.80 3.39 9.97
C SER A 55 -10.85 4.35 10.71
N LYS A 56 -10.17 3.89 11.77
CA LYS A 56 -9.18 4.70 12.51
C LYS A 56 -7.91 4.93 11.69
N ILE A 57 -7.39 3.87 11.04
CA ILE A 57 -6.20 3.93 10.18
C ILE A 57 -6.45 4.87 9.00
N GLU A 58 -7.58 4.71 8.33
CA GLU A 58 -7.96 5.49 7.16
C GLU A 58 -8.10 6.98 7.47
N SER A 59 -8.70 7.29 8.62
CA SER A 59 -8.84 8.67 9.07
C SER A 59 -7.46 9.28 9.33
N ASP A 60 -6.56 8.59 10.03
CA ASP A 60 -5.21 9.12 10.30
C ASP A 60 -4.40 9.29 9.00
N LEU A 61 -4.41 8.29 8.11
CA LEU A 61 -3.69 8.33 6.84
C LEU A 61 -4.20 9.44 5.91
N LEU A 62 -5.52 9.62 5.75
CA LEU A 62 -6.03 10.67 4.87
C LEU A 62 -5.55 12.05 5.31
N ASN A 63 -5.61 12.32 6.61
CA ASN A 63 -5.22 13.63 7.14
C ASN A 63 -3.74 13.93 6.94
N ARG A 64 -2.89 12.91 6.81
CA ARG A 64 -1.45 13.07 6.53
C ARG A 64 -1.17 13.12 5.03
N PHE A 65 -1.71 12.17 4.27
CA PHE A 65 -1.52 12.12 2.82
C PHE A 65 -2.04 13.38 2.16
N ALA A 66 -3.24 13.84 2.51
CA ALA A 66 -3.83 15.04 1.89
C ALA A 66 -2.87 16.25 1.97
N LEU A 67 -2.19 16.45 3.11
CA LEU A 67 -1.23 17.55 3.28
C LEU A 67 0.02 17.42 2.39
N ALA A 68 0.33 16.22 1.91
CA ALA A 68 1.45 15.93 1.02
C ALA A 68 1.03 15.83 -0.46
N LEU A 69 -0.26 15.83 -0.78
CA LEU A 69 -0.77 15.79 -2.17
C LEU A 69 -0.69 17.17 -2.83
N ASP A 70 -0.62 17.17 -4.16
CA ASP A 70 -0.70 18.38 -4.96
C ASP A 70 -2.15 18.86 -5.01
N ALA A 71 -2.44 19.96 -4.34
CA ALA A 71 -3.76 20.59 -4.32
C ALA A 71 -4.32 20.88 -5.72
N LYS A 72 -3.44 21.12 -6.69
CA LYS A 72 -3.82 21.50 -8.05
C LYS A 72 -4.08 20.30 -8.95
N HIS A 73 -3.69 19.10 -8.53
CA HIS A 73 -3.89 17.90 -9.33
C HIS A 73 -5.37 17.45 -9.23
N PRO A 74 -6.09 17.20 -10.35
CA PRO A 74 -7.50 16.82 -10.31
C PRO A 74 -7.80 15.56 -9.48
N ALA A 75 -6.84 14.64 -9.43
CA ALA A 75 -6.95 13.42 -8.64
C ALA A 75 -6.84 13.61 -7.11
N SER A 76 -6.64 14.83 -6.62
CA SER A 76 -6.62 15.16 -5.18
C SER A 76 -7.56 16.29 -4.80
N GLN A 77 -8.41 16.74 -5.74
CA GLN A 77 -9.37 17.81 -5.52
C GLN A 77 -10.28 17.52 -4.31
N GLY A 78 -10.36 18.48 -3.39
CA GLY A 78 -11.23 18.39 -2.21
C GLY A 78 -10.63 17.62 -1.01
N LEU A 79 -9.53 16.89 -1.20
CA LEU A 79 -8.95 16.07 -0.15
C LEU A 79 -8.24 16.92 0.91
N ILE A 80 -7.56 17.99 0.49
CA ILE A 80 -6.86 18.90 1.39
C ILE A 80 -7.87 19.65 2.26
N GLU A 81 -8.92 20.20 1.65
CA GLU A 81 -10.01 20.87 2.35
C GLU A 81 -10.69 19.91 3.33
N THR A 82 -10.87 18.65 2.93
CA THR A 82 -11.41 17.61 3.81
C THR A 82 -10.52 17.36 5.02
N ALA A 83 -9.19 17.25 4.82
CA ALA A 83 -8.24 17.04 5.90
C ALA A 83 -8.13 18.28 6.83
N LEU A 84 -8.03 19.48 6.27
CA LEU A 84 -7.99 20.73 7.03
C LEU A 84 -9.26 20.89 7.87
N ARG A 85 -10.44 20.68 7.28
CA ARG A 85 -11.71 20.70 8.02
C ARG A 85 -11.74 19.66 9.12
N ALA A 86 -11.21 18.45 8.88
CA ALA A 86 -11.14 17.40 9.90
C ALA A 86 -10.20 17.74 11.08
N MET A 87 -9.34 18.75 10.93
CA MET A 87 -8.47 19.26 11.99
C MET A 87 -8.95 20.59 12.59
N ASP A 88 -9.88 21.28 11.94
CA ASP A 88 -10.44 22.57 12.40
C ASP A 88 -11.47 22.37 13.54
N PRO A 89 -11.20 22.85 14.77
CA PRO A 89 -12.16 22.75 15.87
C PRO A 89 -13.46 23.54 15.61
N ASN A 90 -13.44 24.61 14.81
CA ASN A 90 -14.62 25.41 14.50
C ASN A 90 -15.60 24.68 13.59
N ALA A 91 -15.13 23.67 12.86
CA ALA A 91 -15.96 22.78 12.06
C ALA A 91 -16.55 21.61 12.89
N GLY A 92 -16.35 21.61 14.21
CA GLY A 92 -16.89 20.62 15.14
C GLY A 92 -18.41 20.74 15.30
N ARG A 93 -19.10 19.60 15.39
CA ARG A 93 -20.56 19.56 15.62
C ARG A 93 -20.95 19.85 17.06
N ASP A 94 -20.06 19.53 17.99
CA ASP A 94 -20.20 19.67 19.43
C ASP A 94 -18.81 19.84 20.07
N GLU A 95 -18.76 20.12 21.37
CA GLU A 95 -17.50 20.33 22.11
C GLU A 95 -16.57 19.12 22.06
N LYS A 96 -17.13 17.91 22.05
CA LYS A 96 -16.37 16.66 22.00
C LYS A 96 -15.71 16.48 20.63
N ASP A 97 -16.43 16.76 19.55
CA ASP A 97 -15.89 16.75 18.19
C ASP A 97 -14.82 17.84 18.03
N ALA A 98 -15.07 19.07 18.50
CA ALA A 98 -14.09 20.15 18.47
C ALA A 98 -12.79 19.80 19.22
N ALA A 99 -12.90 19.18 20.40
CA ALA A 99 -11.76 18.67 21.16
C ALA A 99 -11.01 17.56 20.41
N ALA A 100 -11.72 16.63 19.77
CA ALA A 100 -11.12 15.56 18.98
C ALA A 100 -10.36 16.11 17.76
N ARG A 101 -10.89 17.14 17.09
CA ARG A 101 -10.22 17.83 15.97
C ARG A 101 -8.97 18.58 16.42
N THR A 102 -9.05 19.27 17.56
CA THR A 102 -7.89 19.93 18.19
C THR A 102 -6.78 18.92 18.49
N LEU A 103 -7.13 17.78 19.09
CA LEU A 103 -6.16 16.72 19.39
C LEU A 103 -5.51 16.17 18.11
N ARG A 104 -6.31 15.95 17.06
CA ARG A 104 -5.81 15.51 15.75
C ARG A 104 -4.85 16.52 15.13
N CYS A 105 -5.20 17.80 15.14
CA CYS A 105 -4.35 18.88 14.67
C CYS A 105 -3.01 18.89 15.41
N ARG A 106 -3.04 18.85 16.76
CA ARG A 106 -1.83 18.80 17.60
C ARG A 106 -0.96 17.58 17.29
N LYS A 107 -1.58 16.40 17.11
CA LYS A 107 -0.86 15.18 16.75
C LYS A 107 -0.12 15.35 15.43
N ILE A 108 -0.81 15.84 14.39
CA ILE A 108 -0.20 16.00 13.06
C ILE A 108 0.92 17.04 13.09
N LEU A 109 0.70 18.19 13.74
CA LEU A 109 1.74 19.22 13.90
C LEU A 109 2.97 18.70 14.66
N GLY A 110 2.77 17.85 15.67
CA GLY A 110 3.86 17.21 16.42
C GLY A 110 4.67 16.20 15.60
N ASP A 111 4.11 15.71 14.49
CA ASP A 111 4.73 14.76 13.57
C ASP A 111 5.26 15.45 12.29
N MET A 112 5.45 16.76 12.30
CA MET A 112 6.00 17.52 11.17
C MET A 112 7.51 17.74 11.29
N PHE A 113 8.18 17.74 10.15
CA PHE A 113 9.61 18.07 10.01
C PHE A 113 9.76 19.36 9.20
N LYS A 114 10.83 20.11 9.46
CA LYS A 114 11.15 21.33 8.71
C LYS A 114 12.58 21.34 8.20
N GLY A 115 12.75 21.68 6.93
CA GLY A 115 14.05 21.83 6.27
C GLY A 115 15.01 20.70 6.54
N GLU A 116 16.16 20.99 7.14
CA GLU A 116 17.24 20.01 7.37
C GLU A 116 16.82 18.81 8.23
N GLU A 117 15.73 18.92 8.99
CA GLU A 117 15.19 17.82 9.80
C GLU A 117 14.45 16.76 8.96
N ILE A 118 14.19 17.04 7.67
CA ILE A 118 13.47 16.13 6.77
C ILE A 118 14.40 14.98 6.33
N PRO A 119 14.10 13.72 6.67
CA PRO A 119 14.92 12.56 6.27
C PRO A 119 14.75 12.24 4.79
N GLU A 120 15.74 12.60 3.96
CA GLU A 120 15.65 12.50 2.50
C GLU A 120 15.54 11.06 1.99
N ASP A 121 16.13 10.11 2.70
CA ASP A 121 16.10 8.67 2.40
C ASP A 121 14.75 8.00 2.73
N GLN A 122 13.84 8.73 3.40
CA GLN A 122 12.53 8.24 3.83
C GLN A 122 11.37 8.99 3.18
N ILE A 123 11.65 9.80 2.15
CA ILE A 123 10.61 10.46 1.35
C ILE A 123 9.90 9.42 0.49
N LEU A 124 8.58 9.32 0.64
CA LEU A 124 7.78 8.45 -0.21
C LEU A 124 7.85 8.94 -1.66
N SER A 125 8.22 8.04 -2.58
CA SER A 125 8.28 8.32 -4.02
C SER A 125 6.97 8.97 -4.50
N GLY A 126 7.09 10.07 -5.22
CA GLY A 126 5.97 10.86 -5.73
C GLY A 126 5.39 11.89 -4.76
N LEU A 127 5.72 11.83 -3.46
CA LEU A 127 5.27 12.80 -2.45
C LEU A 127 6.35 13.78 -1.97
N GLY A 128 7.52 13.78 -2.60
CA GLY A 128 8.60 14.73 -2.28
C GLY A 128 8.31 16.18 -2.68
N GLU A 129 9.24 17.07 -2.33
CA GLU A 129 9.20 18.47 -2.74
C GLU A 129 9.17 18.60 -4.26
N ARG A 130 8.17 19.32 -4.78
CA ARG A 130 7.95 19.50 -6.22
C ARG A 130 7.57 20.93 -6.63
N TRP A 131 7.66 21.87 -5.70
CA TRP A 131 7.30 23.28 -5.92
C TRP A 131 8.52 24.20 -5.97
N GLY A 132 9.73 23.65 -5.94
CA GLY A 132 10.97 24.42 -6.03
C GLY A 132 11.25 25.25 -4.76
N ARG A 133 10.66 24.88 -3.62
CA ARG A 133 10.88 25.59 -2.36
C ARG A 133 12.29 25.34 -1.84
N ALA A 134 12.92 26.39 -1.30
CA ALA A 134 14.21 26.26 -0.63
C ALA A 134 14.08 25.31 0.56
N LYS A 135 15.15 24.55 0.88
CA LYS A 135 15.12 23.53 1.94
C LYS A 135 14.56 24.07 3.25
N GLY A 136 14.99 25.25 3.72
CA GLY A 136 14.49 25.87 4.96
C GLY A 136 12.99 26.23 4.99
N GLU A 137 12.31 26.24 3.84
CA GLU A 137 10.87 26.50 3.70
C GLU A 137 10.06 25.20 3.55
N GLN A 138 10.72 24.06 3.34
CA GLN A 138 10.06 22.78 3.17
C GLN A 138 9.51 22.27 4.50
N LEU A 139 8.33 21.66 4.41
CA LEU A 139 7.67 20.97 5.51
C LEU A 139 7.36 19.55 5.05
N ALA A 140 7.57 18.58 5.92
CA ALA A 140 7.14 17.20 5.73
C ALA A 140 6.26 16.76 6.89
N VAL A 141 5.39 15.79 6.65
CA VAL A 141 4.56 15.15 7.67
C VAL A 141 4.92 13.67 7.73
N GLN A 142 5.11 13.13 8.93
CA GLN A 142 5.35 11.70 9.08
C GLN A 142 4.12 10.90 8.67
N ILE A 143 4.28 9.90 7.80
CA ILE A 143 3.24 8.93 7.44
C ILE A 143 3.62 7.58 8.04
N PRO A 144 2.83 7.03 9.00
CA PRO A 144 3.16 5.76 9.64
C PRO A 144 3.17 4.60 8.64
N ARG A 145 4.33 3.95 8.47
CA ARG A 145 4.49 2.80 7.55
C ARG A 145 3.47 1.69 7.82
N SER A 146 3.23 1.36 9.10
CA SER A 146 2.25 0.35 9.50
C SER A 146 0.81 0.67 9.08
N GLY A 147 0.46 1.95 8.94
CA GLY A 147 -0.83 2.35 8.37
C GLY A 147 -0.87 2.07 6.87
N VAL A 148 0.19 2.44 6.13
CA VAL A 148 0.32 2.22 4.69
C VAL A 148 0.27 0.72 4.35
N ASP A 149 0.96 -0.11 5.12
CA ASP A 149 0.98 -1.56 4.95
C ASP A 149 -0.43 -2.14 5.14
N LYS A 150 -1.11 -1.76 6.23
CA LYS A 150 -2.49 -2.20 6.48
C LYS A 150 -3.45 -1.73 5.40
N MET A 151 -3.33 -0.49 4.91
CA MET A 151 -4.18 0.02 3.84
C MET A 151 -3.93 -0.72 2.51
N THR A 152 -2.67 -1.01 2.21
CA THR A 152 -2.27 -1.81 1.05
C THR A 152 -2.84 -3.23 1.15
N GLU A 153 -2.67 -3.89 2.30
CA GLU A 153 -3.23 -5.21 2.57
C GLU A 153 -4.77 -5.22 2.48
N LYS A 154 -5.44 -4.19 3.02
CA LYS A 154 -6.89 -4.01 2.91
C LYS A 154 -7.35 -4.05 1.45
N ILE A 155 -6.70 -3.27 0.59
CA ILE A 155 -7.02 -3.20 -0.84
C ILE A 155 -6.78 -4.54 -1.52
N VAL A 156 -5.64 -5.20 -1.25
CA VAL A 156 -5.31 -6.50 -1.83
C VAL A 156 -6.35 -7.57 -1.45
N ARG A 157 -6.63 -7.72 -0.15
CA ARG A 157 -7.64 -8.68 0.35
C ARG A 157 -9.02 -8.39 -0.23
N GLY A 158 -9.40 -7.11 -0.29
CA GLY A 158 -10.66 -6.67 -0.88
C GLY A 158 -10.78 -7.01 -2.36
N LEU A 159 -9.70 -6.81 -3.13
CA LEU A 159 -9.69 -7.08 -4.56
C LEU A 159 -9.77 -8.59 -4.83
N VAL A 160 -9.01 -9.41 -4.10
CA VAL A 160 -9.08 -10.89 -4.21
C VAL A 160 -10.50 -11.39 -3.89
N TYR A 161 -11.11 -10.90 -2.81
CA TYR A 161 -12.47 -11.28 -2.48
C TYR A 161 -13.47 -10.89 -3.57
N ARG A 162 -13.37 -9.66 -4.08
CA ARG A 162 -14.30 -9.13 -5.09
C ARG A 162 -14.17 -9.84 -6.43
N GLU A 163 -12.94 -10.04 -6.90
CA GLU A 163 -12.67 -10.56 -8.25
C GLU A 163 -12.69 -12.08 -8.30
N ASP A 164 -12.19 -12.74 -7.27
CA ASP A 164 -12.01 -14.21 -7.28
C ASP A 164 -13.00 -14.93 -6.36
N GLY A 165 -13.75 -14.20 -5.52
CA GLY A 165 -14.64 -14.80 -4.52
C GLY A 165 -13.89 -15.54 -3.40
N ARG A 166 -12.62 -15.21 -3.17
CA ARG A 166 -11.70 -15.96 -2.30
C ARG A 166 -11.21 -15.14 -1.11
N PHE A 167 -10.78 -15.86 -0.08
CA PHE A 167 -10.07 -15.28 1.06
C PHE A 167 -8.57 -15.55 0.90
N ILE A 168 -7.73 -14.60 1.34
CA ILE A 168 -6.29 -14.82 1.48
C ILE A 168 -6.08 -15.47 2.85
N GLU A 169 -5.87 -16.77 2.84
CA GLU A 169 -5.71 -17.61 4.02
C GLU A 169 -4.42 -18.43 3.95
N THR A 170 -3.95 -18.93 5.09
CA THR A 170 -2.78 -19.81 5.19
C THR A 170 -2.84 -20.93 4.15
N PRO A 171 -1.74 -21.21 3.43
CA PRO A 171 -0.38 -20.71 3.65
C PRO A 171 -0.06 -19.36 3.00
N TYR A 172 -1.04 -18.65 2.43
CA TYR A 172 -0.78 -17.40 1.72
C TYR A 172 -0.78 -16.19 2.66
N GLU A 173 0.21 -15.30 2.50
CA GLU A 173 0.31 -14.02 3.18
C GLU A 173 0.37 -12.85 2.19
N VAL A 174 0.01 -11.66 2.67
CA VAL A 174 0.20 -10.41 1.93
C VAL A 174 1.47 -9.74 2.44
N SER A 175 2.45 -9.55 1.57
CA SER A 175 3.62 -8.71 1.85
C SER A 175 3.47 -7.38 1.12
N THR A 176 3.84 -6.27 1.77
CA THR A 176 3.61 -4.92 1.24
C THR A 176 4.90 -4.12 1.16
N TYR A 177 5.01 -3.28 0.14
CA TYR A 177 6.20 -2.51 -0.19
C TYR A 177 5.78 -1.10 -0.64
N VAL A 178 6.64 -0.12 -0.39
CA VAL A 178 6.50 1.21 -0.99
C VAL A 178 7.36 1.29 -2.24
N ASP A 179 7.05 2.22 -3.13
CA ASP A 179 7.84 2.43 -4.34
C ASP A 179 9.32 2.72 -4.02
N GLY A 180 10.22 2.00 -4.68
CA GLY A 180 11.65 1.96 -4.43
C GLY A 180 12.29 0.72 -5.07
N ALA A 181 13.57 0.47 -4.81
CA ALA A 181 14.30 -0.66 -5.40
C ALA A 181 13.65 -2.04 -5.14
N GLU A 182 13.00 -2.20 -3.98
CA GLU A 182 12.26 -3.41 -3.63
C GLU A 182 11.05 -3.67 -4.56
N ALA A 183 10.53 -2.63 -5.20
CA ALA A 183 9.37 -2.71 -6.08
C ALA A 183 9.73 -2.91 -7.57
N ASP A 184 11.00 -2.86 -7.96
CA ASP A 184 11.41 -2.92 -9.37
C ASP A 184 11.02 -4.24 -10.04
N PHE A 185 11.21 -5.35 -9.32
CA PHE A 185 10.78 -6.67 -9.78
C PHE A 185 9.25 -6.74 -9.95
N ALA A 186 8.50 -6.21 -8.98
CA ALA A 186 7.04 -6.18 -9.06
C ALA A 186 6.56 -5.36 -10.26
N ARG A 187 7.20 -4.20 -10.51
CA ARG A 187 6.90 -3.30 -11.63
C ARG A 187 7.11 -3.99 -12.98
N GLU A 188 8.25 -4.67 -13.16
CA GLU A 188 8.56 -5.36 -14.42
C GLU A 188 7.54 -6.45 -14.74
N MET A 189 7.17 -7.25 -13.74
CA MET A 189 6.20 -8.33 -13.92
C MET A 189 4.80 -7.80 -14.23
N ILE A 190 4.37 -6.74 -13.54
CA ILE A 190 3.07 -6.12 -13.76
C ILE A 190 2.97 -5.48 -15.15
N GLN A 191 4.03 -4.85 -15.65
CA GLN A 191 4.02 -4.27 -17.00
C GLN A 191 3.81 -5.31 -18.10
N LYS A 192 4.26 -6.55 -17.88
CA LYS A 192 4.13 -7.64 -18.86
C LYS A 192 2.76 -8.31 -18.86
N ALA A 193 2.11 -8.43 -17.69
CA ALA A 193 0.92 -9.28 -17.54
C ALA A 193 -0.21 -8.69 -16.65
N GLY A 194 -0.12 -7.42 -16.28
CA GLY A 194 -1.03 -6.80 -15.32
C GLY A 194 -2.42 -6.51 -15.90
N LYS A 195 -3.47 -7.02 -15.24
CA LYS A 195 -4.85 -6.58 -15.44
C LYS A 195 -5.13 -5.34 -14.61
N GLU A 196 -5.80 -4.35 -15.20
CA GLU A 196 -6.12 -3.08 -14.53
C GLU A 196 -7.51 -3.08 -13.89
N TYR A 197 -7.60 -2.44 -12.72
CA TYR A 197 -8.78 -2.27 -11.90
C TYR A 197 -8.83 -0.81 -11.44
N LYS A 198 -9.80 -0.04 -11.95
CA LYS A 198 -9.79 1.41 -11.81
C LYS A 198 -11.02 1.94 -11.09
N ARG A 199 -10.80 2.83 -10.13
CA ARG A 199 -11.79 3.70 -9.49
C ARG A 199 -11.23 5.12 -9.48
N GLU A 200 -11.11 5.64 -10.69
CA GLU A 200 -10.48 6.93 -10.98
C GLU A 200 -11.33 8.11 -10.46
N PRO A 201 -10.65 9.23 -10.13
CA PRO A 201 -9.20 9.42 -10.19
C PRO A 201 -8.46 8.98 -8.91
N GLY A 202 -9.17 8.43 -7.91
CA GLY A 202 -8.61 8.16 -6.59
C GLY A 202 -7.78 6.88 -6.46
N LEU A 203 -8.17 5.80 -7.16
CA LEU A 203 -7.55 4.49 -7.00
C LEU A 203 -7.38 3.78 -8.35
N GLU A 204 -6.18 3.28 -8.61
CA GLU A 204 -5.90 2.35 -9.71
C GLU A 204 -5.09 1.18 -9.16
N ILE A 205 -5.46 -0.04 -9.53
CA ILE A 205 -4.74 -1.25 -9.14
C ILE A 205 -4.39 -2.01 -10.41
N ARG A 206 -3.14 -2.45 -10.53
CA ARG A 206 -2.72 -3.44 -11.51
C ARG A 206 -2.39 -4.73 -10.80
N ARG A 207 -2.93 -5.85 -11.28
CA ARG A 207 -2.71 -7.18 -10.71
C ARG A 207 -2.18 -8.12 -11.79
N ALA A 208 -1.05 -8.76 -11.52
CA ALA A 208 -0.54 -9.88 -12.31
C ALA A 208 -0.60 -11.16 -11.47
N THR A 209 -1.26 -12.20 -11.97
CA THR A 209 -1.34 -13.52 -11.33
C THR A 209 -0.34 -14.49 -11.97
N VAL A 210 0.09 -15.52 -11.23
CA VAL A 210 0.93 -16.58 -11.77
C VAL A 210 0.03 -17.66 -12.39
N ASP A 211 0.29 -18.08 -13.63
CA ASP A 211 -0.55 -19.08 -14.33
C ASP A 211 -0.62 -20.43 -13.60
N SER A 212 0.49 -20.86 -12.98
CA SER A 212 0.56 -22.10 -12.22
C SER A 212 -0.17 -22.05 -10.88
N ASP A 213 -0.33 -20.86 -10.31
CA ASP A 213 -1.09 -20.64 -9.08
C ASP A 213 -1.75 -19.25 -9.08
N PRO A 214 -3.05 -19.16 -9.43
CA PRO A 214 -3.76 -17.89 -9.52
C PRO A 214 -4.00 -17.23 -8.15
N ARG A 215 -3.64 -17.89 -7.03
CA ARG A 215 -3.68 -17.27 -5.69
C ARG A 215 -2.43 -16.41 -5.45
N THR A 216 -1.33 -16.76 -6.09
CA THR A 216 -0.10 -15.98 -6.08
C THR A 216 -0.21 -14.83 -7.08
N ALA A 217 0.01 -13.61 -6.60
CA ALA A 217 -0.16 -12.41 -7.41
C ALA A 217 0.69 -11.25 -6.93
N ILE A 218 1.00 -10.34 -7.85
CA ILE A 218 1.71 -9.09 -7.60
C ILE A 218 0.76 -7.92 -7.91
N TYR A 219 0.81 -6.89 -7.08
CA TYR A 219 -0.04 -5.72 -7.13
C TYR A 219 0.78 -4.44 -7.19
N GLU A 220 0.36 -3.51 -8.06
CA GLU A 220 0.76 -2.11 -8.06
C GLU A 220 -0.51 -1.31 -7.76
N ILE A 221 -0.49 -0.50 -6.71
CA ILE A 221 -1.63 0.31 -6.28
C ILE A 221 -1.22 1.77 -6.39
N THR A 222 -1.87 2.50 -7.27
CA THR A 222 -1.66 3.95 -7.45
C THR A 222 -2.77 4.71 -6.73
N PHE A 223 -2.36 5.61 -5.84
CA PHE A 223 -3.24 6.49 -5.08
C PHE A 223 -3.22 7.89 -5.68
N TRP A 224 -4.39 8.40 -6.05
CA TRP A 224 -4.59 9.78 -6.53
C TRP A 224 -3.62 10.20 -7.65
N LYS A 225 -3.18 9.24 -8.48
CA LYS A 225 -2.16 9.40 -9.54
C LYS A 225 -0.82 9.99 -9.07
N GLN A 226 -0.53 9.99 -7.77
CA GLN A 226 0.59 10.73 -7.19
C GLN A 226 1.62 9.86 -6.49
N PHE A 227 1.22 8.74 -5.90
CA PHE A 227 2.18 7.77 -5.35
C PHE A 227 1.68 6.34 -5.48
N LYS A 228 2.59 5.40 -5.24
CA LYS A 228 2.34 3.98 -5.40
C LYS A 228 2.71 3.18 -4.16
N THR A 229 1.95 2.12 -3.92
CA THR A 229 2.37 0.99 -3.08
C THR A 229 2.32 -0.28 -3.89
N TYR A 230 3.01 -1.31 -3.42
CA TYR A 230 3.06 -2.61 -4.06
C TYR A 230 2.77 -3.69 -3.04
N ALA A 231 2.31 -4.83 -3.52
CA ALA A 231 2.12 -5.98 -2.67
C ALA A 231 2.33 -7.28 -3.44
N THR A 232 2.62 -8.34 -2.70
CA THR A 232 2.65 -9.71 -3.19
C THR A 232 1.74 -10.56 -2.33
N VAL A 233 1.01 -11.47 -2.97
CA VAL A 233 0.34 -12.59 -2.30
C VAL A 233 1.14 -13.83 -2.67
N GLY A 234 1.62 -14.57 -1.67
CA GLY A 234 2.44 -15.76 -1.87
C GLY A 234 2.52 -16.59 -0.59
N TYR A 235 3.18 -17.73 -0.67
CA TYR A 235 3.36 -18.62 0.48
C TYR A 235 4.18 -17.96 1.60
N ASP A 236 3.68 -18.02 2.84
CA ASP A 236 4.46 -17.74 4.05
C ASP A 236 5.51 -18.84 4.18
N CYS A 237 6.77 -18.50 3.89
CA CYS A 237 7.87 -19.42 4.13
C CYS A 237 8.22 -19.37 5.62
N PRO A 238 8.13 -20.49 6.37
CA PRO A 238 8.52 -20.50 7.78
C PRO A 238 9.98 -20.03 7.91
N PRO A 239 10.32 -19.19 8.89
CA PRO A 239 11.71 -18.81 9.14
C PRO A 239 12.51 -20.05 9.55
N GLY A 240 13.25 -20.64 8.62
CA GLY A 240 14.05 -21.84 8.90
C GLY A 240 14.43 -22.70 7.69
N ASN A 241 13.70 -22.64 6.57
CA ASN A 241 14.07 -23.34 5.33
C ASN A 241 14.92 -22.43 4.43
N HIS A 242 16.13 -22.12 4.86
CA HIS A 242 17.17 -21.60 3.98
C HIS A 242 18.19 -22.71 3.73
N LEU A 243 18.06 -23.35 2.57
CA LEU A 243 19.12 -23.92 1.74
C LEU A 243 18.45 -24.74 0.64
N LEU A 244 18.13 -24.12 -0.49
CA LEU A 244 18.11 -24.86 -1.74
C LEU A 244 19.57 -25.04 -2.14
N ASP A 245 20.02 -26.30 -2.14
CA ASP A 245 21.27 -26.71 -2.76
C ASP A 245 21.26 -26.20 -4.21
N ARG A 246 22.23 -25.37 -4.58
CA ARG A 246 22.31 -24.68 -5.88
C ARG A 246 22.57 -25.62 -7.06
N SER A 247 22.57 -26.93 -6.84
CA SER A 247 22.74 -27.95 -7.86
C SER A 247 21.43 -28.48 -8.46
N GLU A 248 20.27 -28.16 -7.90
CA GLU A 248 18.98 -28.60 -8.43
C GLU A 248 18.31 -27.54 -9.34
N ALA A 249 17.56 -28.03 -10.33
CA ALA A 249 16.83 -27.18 -11.26
C ALA A 249 15.69 -26.44 -10.52
N VAL A 250 15.79 -25.12 -10.45
CA VAL A 250 14.79 -24.23 -9.84
C VAL A 250 13.43 -24.47 -10.48
N THR A 251 12.44 -24.89 -9.68
CA THR A 251 11.05 -24.99 -10.13
C THR A 251 10.28 -23.72 -9.77
N ALA A 252 9.11 -23.49 -10.39
CA ALA A 252 8.34 -22.24 -10.24
C ALA A 252 7.93 -21.90 -8.79
N GLY A 253 8.04 -22.85 -7.85
CA GLY A 253 7.79 -22.63 -6.42
C GLY A 253 8.97 -22.07 -5.62
N ASP A 254 10.19 -22.11 -6.16
CA ASP A 254 11.43 -21.86 -5.40
C ASP A 254 11.88 -20.39 -5.39
N LEU A 255 11.22 -19.54 -6.18
CA LEU A 255 11.66 -18.16 -6.47
C LEU A 255 11.25 -17.09 -5.44
N TRP A 256 10.48 -17.43 -4.41
CA TRP A 256 9.69 -16.42 -3.67
C TRP A 256 9.95 -16.34 -2.16
N CYS A 257 11.11 -16.81 -1.69
CA CYS A 257 11.52 -16.66 -0.29
C CYS A 257 12.65 -15.62 -0.11
N HIS A 258 12.34 -14.33 -0.21
CA HIS A 258 13.23 -13.29 0.33
C HIS A 258 12.43 -12.22 1.07
N ARG A 259 12.30 -12.40 2.39
CA ARG A 259 11.92 -11.32 3.32
C ARG A 259 13.03 -10.27 3.35
N GLY A 260 12.65 -9.00 3.33
CA GLY A 260 13.53 -7.83 3.23
C GLY A 260 14.60 -7.76 4.32
N LYS A 261 15.77 -8.34 4.01
CA LYS A 261 17.06 -7.91 4.55
C LYS A 261 17.98 -7.65 3.37
N VAL A 262 18.45 -6.41 3.29
CA VAL A 262 19.40 -5.94 2.27
C VAL A 262 20.60 -6.88 2.22
N HIS A 263 20.80 -7.54 1.07
CA HIS A 263 22.08 -8.09 0.70
C HIS A 263 22.54 -7.42 -0.60
N ARG A 264 23.66 -6.70 -0.49
CA ARG A 264 24.41 -6.15 -1.62
C ARG A 264 24.91 -7.30 -2.51
N ILE A 265 24.59 -7.20 -3.83
CA ILE A 265 25.32 -7.70 -5.03
C ILE A 265 25.16 -9.24 -5.27
N TRP A 266 25.01 -9.85 -6.46
CA TRP A 266 25.43 -9.64 -7.86
C TRP A 266 24.34 -10.11 -8.86
N LEU A 267 24.17 -9.39 -9.96
CA LEU A 267 23.38 -9.85 -11.12
C LEU A 267 24.15 -10.96 -11.88
N PRO A 268 23.54 -12.10 -12.24
CA PRO A 268 24.13 -13.01 -13.20
C PRO A 268 24.08 -12.39 -14.60
N ALA A 269 25.24 -12.28 -15.23
CA ALA A 269 25.38 -11.96 -16.64
C ALA A 269 24.77 -13.09 -17.51
N LYS A 270 23.46 -13.01 -17.77
CA LYS A 270 22.79 -13.75 -18.86
C LYS A 270 21.78 -12.84 -19.58
N LEU A 271 22.23 -11.65 -19.98
CA LEU A 271 21.50 -10.83 -20.96
C LEU A 271 22.37 -10.29 -22.10
N PHE A 272 23.65 -10.64 -22.18
CA PHE A 272 24.47 -10.38 -23.37
C PHE A 272 25.28 -11.61 -23.73
N GLY A 273 24.95 -12.21 -24.88
CA GLY A 273 25.71 -13.30 -25.45
C GLY A 273 27.12 -12.84 -25.80
N LYS A 274 28.10 -13.20 -24.96
CA LYS A 274 29.49 -13.53 -25.29
C LYS A 274 30.22 -13.95 -24.01
N GLN A 275 30.81 -15.13 -24.07
CA GLN A 275 31.64 -15.73 -23.02
C GLN A 275 32.92 -14.91 -22.85
N LEU A 276 33.24 -14.48 -21.63
CA LEU A 276 34.59 -14.04 -21.26
C LEU A 276 35.10 -14.95 -20.13
N PRO A 277 36.40 -15.29 -20.14
CA PRO A 277 36.94 -16.35 -19.29
C PRO A 277 37.13 -15.90 -17.84
N ASN A 278 36.82 -16.81 -16.92
CA ASN A 278 37.01 -16.70 -15.48
C ASN A 278 38.47 -16.35 -15.13
N ASN A 279 38.67 -15.37 -14.26
CA ASN A 279 39.54 -15.57 -13.09
C ASN A 279 39.41 -14.47 -12.03
N ASP A 280 39.53 -14.95 -10.78
CA ASP A 280 40.01 -14.29 -9.56
C ASP A 280 39.39 -12.95 -9.14
N TYR A 281 38.51 -12.97 -8.13
CA TYR A 281 38.57 -12.01 -7.02
C TYR A 281 37.91 -12.59 -5.76
N CYS A 282 38.66 -13.40 -5.02
CA CYS A 282 38.45 -13.63 -3.60
C CYS A 282 39.82 -13.73 -2.92
N ARG A 283 40.39 -12.60 -2.48
CA ARG A 283 41.41 -12.58 -1.43
C ARG A 283 41.54 -11.18 -0.80
N LYS A 284 41.33 -11.19 0.52
CA LYS A 284 41.79 -10.26 1.57
C LYS A 284 40.90 -9.06 1.91
N ALA A 285 40.16 -9.22 2.99
CA ALA A 285 39.93 -8.17 3.98
C ALA A 285 40.41 -8.71 5.34
N PHE A 286 41.67 -8.39 5.66
CA PHE A 286 42.01 -7.68 6.90
C PHE A 286 42.21 -6.23 6.48
#